data_AF-A0A1X6P0E7-F1
#
_entry.id   AF-A0A1X6P0E7-F1
#
_cell.length_a   1.000
_cell.length_b   1.000
_cell.length_c   1.000
_cell.angle_alpha   90.00
_cell.angle_beta   90.00
_cell.angle_gamma   90.00
#
_symmetry.space_group_name_H-M   'P 1'
#
loop_
_entity.id
_entity.type
_entity.pdbx_description
1 polymer ?
#
loop_
_entity_poly.entity_id
_entity_poly.type
_entity_poly.pdbx_seq_one_letter_code
_entity_poly.pdbx_strand_id
1 'polypeptide(L)'
;MDQSGWLQVLVAATAAYLFGRFQPRGGALSSAAADGGAPAAASSARRRPPPGDYKLALCVRTDLGMRKGKIAAQAGHAAVGAYAALVDAGDADGWVAGWRRYGEAKIALAVASEREIRELEAAGKRQGVNVYVVVDAGRTQIAAGSVTVLAVGPAPVEVVNKVTGHLKLL
;
A
#
# COMPACT_ATOMS: atom_id res chain seq x y z
N MET A 1 11.76 33.80 -2.47
CA MET A 1 11.28 32.40 -2.38
C MET A 1 10.38 32.33 -1.16
N ASP A 2 9.07 32.30 -1.40
CA ASP A 2 8.02 32.39 -0.38
C ASP A 2 7.68 30.97 0.15
N GLN A 3 7.60 30.83 1.47
CA GLN A 3 7.32 29.58 2.20
C GLN A 3 5.81 29.25 2.29
N SER A 4 4.93 30.09 1.72
CA SER A 4 3.47 29.94 1.78
C SER A 4 2.88 28.77 0.96
N GLY A 5 3.63 28.24 -0.03
CA GLY A 5 3.12 27.21 -0.95
C GLY A 5 2.96 25.81 -0.38
N TRP A 6 3.60 25.49 0.76
CA TRP A 6 3.59 24.14 1.33
C TRP A 6 2.36 23.86 2.21
N LEU A 7 1.77 24.89 2.81
CA LEU A 7 0.59 24.75 3.67
C LEU A 7 -0.70 24.50 2.86
N GLN A 8 -0.78 24.95 1.60
CA GLN A 8 -1.97 24.71 0.77
C GLN A 8 -2.05 23.29 0.19
N VAL A 9 -0.92 22.59 0.06
CA VAL A 9 -0.92 21.20 -0.44
C VAL A 9 -1.42 20.22 0.64
N LEU A 10 -1.23 20.54 1.93
CA LEU A 10 -1.69 19.69 3.03
C LEU A 10 -3.19 19.78 3.30
N VAL A 11 -3.84 20.92 3.01
CA VAL A 11 -5.28 21.12 3.25
C VAL A 11 -6.14 20.49 2.15
N ALA A 12 -5.64 20.41 0.91
CA ALA A 12 -6.39 19.80 -0.19
C ALA A 12 -6.45 18.26 -0.13
N ALA A 13 -5.47 17.61 0.51
CA ALA A 13 -5.41 16.15 0.63
C ALA A 13 -6.33 15.59 1.74
N THR A 14 -6.69 16.39 2.75
CA THR A 14 -7.61 15.99 3.82
C THR A 14 -9.08 16.14 3.43
N ALA A 15 -9.43 17.10 2.56
CA ALA A 15 -10.82 17.31 2.13
C ALA A 15 -11.35 16.18 1.23
N ALA A 16 -10.51 15.59 0.38
CA ALA A 16 -10.93 14.49 -0.51
C ALA A 16 -11.17 13.17 0.24
N TYR A 17 -10.48 12.94 1.36
CA TYR A 17 -10.66 11.74 2.20
C TYR A 17 -11.94 11.81 3.06
N LEU A 18 -12.39 13.02 3.43
CA LEU A 18 -13.59 13.21 4.26
C LEU A 18 -14.90 13.32 3.45
N PHE A 19 -14.86 13.80 2.20
CA PHE A 19 -16.07 13.95 1.37
C PHE A 19 -16.42 12.73 0.50
N GLY A 20 -15.52 11.77 0.32
CA GLY A 20 -15.78 10.55 -0.47
C GLY A 20 -16.69 9.52 0.21
N ARG A 21 -17.10 9.74 1.47
CA ARG A 21 -17.88 8.78 2.27
C ARG A 21 -19.38 9.08 2.40
N PHE A 22 -19.94 10.03 1.64
CA PHE A 22 -21.36 10.39 1.75
C PHE A 22 -22.08 10.46 0.40
N GLN A 23 -22.62 9.32 -0.04
CA GLN A 23 -23.77 9.29 -0.93
C GLN A 23 -24.86 8.40 -0.30
N PRO A 24 -26.01 8.97 0.12
CA PRO A 24 -27.16 8.18 0.53
C PRO A 24 -27.93 7.75 -0.72
N ARG A 25 -28.06 6.44 -0.95
CA ARG A 25 -29.06 5.89 -1.89
C ARG A 25 -30.29 5.47 -1.10
N GLY A 26 -31.36 6.25 -1.25
CA GLY A 26 -32.68 5.91 -0.71
C GLY A 26 -33.49 5.04 -1.69
N GLY A 27 -34.04 3.94 -1.16
CA GLY A 27 -35.41 3.49 -1.42
C GLY A 27 -35.64 2.40 -2.47
N ALA A 28 -35.84 1.14 -2.01
CA ALA A 28 -37.06 0.37 -2.24
C ALA A 28 -37.05 -0.93 -1.41
N LEU A 29 -38.14 -1.15 -0.66
CA LEU A 29 -38.42 -2.34 0.15
C LEU A 29 -38.99 -3.48 -0.72
N SER A 30 -38.56 -4.71 -0.46
CA SER A 30 -39.36 -5.92 -0.70
C SER A 30 -38.94 -7.02 0.28
N SER A 31 -39.94 -7.62 0.91
CA SER A 31 -39.86 -8.64 1.95
C SER A 31 -39.79 -10.06 1.39
N ALA A 32 -38.98 -10.93 2.00
CA ALA A 32 -39.39 -12.30 2.38
C ALA A 32 -38.26 -12.99 3.15
N ALA A 33 -38.66 -13.93 4.01
CA ALA A 33 -37.98 -14.45 5.19
C ALA A 33 -36.84 -15.47 4.93
N ALA A 34 -35.96 -15.58 5.93
CA ALA A 34 -35.31 -16.76 6.55
C ALA A 34 -35.08 -18.01 5.65
N ASP A 35 -33.89 -18.60 5.56
CA ASP A 35 -33.07 -19.16 6.64
C ASP A 35 -31.68 -19.57 6.10
N GLY A 36 -30.67 -19.71 6.97
CA GLY A 36 -29.51 -20.55 6.67
C GLY A 36 -28.13 -19.89 6.76
N GLY A 37 -27.60 -19.83 7.98
CA GLY A 37 -26.16 -19.99 8.23
C GLY A 37 -25.24 -18.92 7.64
N ALA A 38 -25.13 -17.78 8.31
CA ALA A 38 -23.97 -16.91 8.13
C ALA A 38 -22.70 -17.72 8.44
N PRO A 39 -21.70 -17.78 7.54
CA PRO A 39 -20.42 -18.36 7.90
C PRO A 39 -19.83 -17.49 9.02
N ALA A 40 -19.57 -18.13 10.15
CA ALA A 40 -18.96 -17.53 11.32
C ALA A 40 -17.77 -16.68 10.88
N ALA A 41 -17.82 -15.38 11.18
CA ALA A 41 -16.69 -14.48 11.09
C ALA A 41 -15.52 -15.16 11.80
N ALA A 42 -14.49 -15.54 11.03
CA ALA A 42 -13.32 -16.20 11.56
C ALA A 42 -12.71 -15.29 12.64
N SER A 43 -12.88 -15.76 13.87
CA SER A 43 -12.37 -15.24 15.12
C SER A 43 -11.09 -14.42 14.95
N SER A 44 -11.19 -13.12 15.26
CA SER A 44 -10.08 -12.18 15.48
C SER A 44 -9.29 -12.51 16.76
N ALA A 45 -9.06 -13.81 16.99
CA ALA A 45 -8.17 -14.28 18.04
C ALA A 45 -6.82 -13.58 17.85
N ARG A 46 -6.53 -12.70 18.81
CA ARG A 46 -5.31 -11.89 19.00
C ARG A 46 -4.04 -12.66 18.62
N ARG A 47 -3.73 -12.76 17.33
CA ARG A 47 -2.47 -13.34 16.87
C ARG A 47 -1.46 -12.22 16.94
N ARG A 48 -0.84 -12.09 18.12
CA ARG A 48 0.43 -11.39 18.25
C ARG A 48 1.33 -11.84 17.09
N PRO A 49 1.96 -10.92 16.35
CA PRO A 49 2.83 -11.25 15.24
C PRO A 49 3.88 -12.26 15.70
N PRO A 50 4.15 -13.34 14.93
CA PRO A 50 5.22 -14.25 15.25
C PRO A 50 6.55 -13.48 15.37
N PRO A 51 7.46 -13.88 16.26
CA PRO A 51 8.81 -13.34 16.26
C PRO A 51 9.49 -13.59 14.91
N GLY A 52 10.26 -12.63 14.43
CA GLY A 52 11.05 -12.77 13.21
C GLY A 52 11.28 -11.44 12.53
N ASP A 53 11.98 -11.50 11.40
CA ASP A 53 12.26 -10.32 10.60
C ASP A 53 11.06 -9.98 9.69
N TYR A 54 10.73 -8.71 9.67
CA TYR A 54 9.69 -8.12 8.85
C TYR A 54 10.30 -7.10 7.92
N LYS A 55 9.72 -6.94 6.73
CA LYS A 55 10.11 -5.85 5.84
C LYS A 55 8.94 -5.34 5.02
N LEU A 56 9.12 -4.14 4.51
CA LEU A 56 8.38 -3.57 3.42
C LEU A 56 9.32 -3.43 2.21
N ALA A 57 9.00 -4.05 1.08
CA ALA A 57 9.75 -3.86 -0.14
C ALA A 57 9.14 -2.72 -0.96
N LEU A 58 9.99 -1.83 -1.48
CA LEU A 58 9.63 -0.67 -2.30
C LEU A 58 10.23 -0.85 -3.69
N CYS A 59 9.45 -1.43 -4.60
CA CYS A 59 9.83 -1.72 -5.97
C CYS A 59 9.67 -0.46 -6.84
N VAL A 60 10.78 0.17 -7.20
CA VAL A 60 10.84 1.45 -7.91
C VAL A 60 11.14 1.23 -9.38
N ARG A 61 10.33 1.86 -10.25
CA ARG A 61 10.61 1.87 -11.69
C ARG A 61 11.83 2.72 -12.02
N THR A 62 12.87 2.08 -12.56
CA THR A 62 14.12 2.75 -12.96
C THR A 62 14.06 3.30 -14.37
N ASP A 63 13.19 2.76 -15.23
CA ASP A 63 13.00 3.19 -16.62
C ASP A 63 12.44 4.61 -16.76
N LEU A 64 11.81 5.13 -15.70
CA LEU A 64 11.27 6.49 -15.66
C LEU A 64 12.33 7.59 -15.46
N GLY A 65 13.61 7.24 -15.26
CA GLY A 65 14.69 8.22 -15.08
C GLY A 65 14.48 9.17 -13.88
N MET A 66 13.80 8.70 -12.83
CA MET A 66 13.47 9.52 -11.66
C MET A 66 14.73 10.01 -10.94
N ARG A 67 14.80 11.31 -10.64
CA ARG A 67 15.85 11.87 -9.76
C ARG A 67 15.67 11.38 -8.33
N LYS A 68 16.77 11.31 -7.56
CA LYS A 68 16.82 10.83 -6.17
C LYS A 68 15.71 11.39 -5.27
N GLY A 69 15.48 12.71 -5.30
CA GLY A 69 14.44 13.34 -4.48
C GLY A 69 13.02 12.88 -4.84
N LYS A 70 12.76 12.61 -6.12
CA LYS A 70 11.46 12.10 -6.56
C LYS A 70 11.28 10.63 -6.17
N ILE A 71 12.32 9.81 -6.31
CA ILE A 71 12.32 8.42 -5.81
C ILE A 71 11.96 8.40 -4.32
N ALA A 72 12.62 9.23 -3.50
CA ALA A 72 12.37 9.30 -2.07
C ALA A 72 10.90 9.67 -1.75
N ALA A 73 10.35 10.67 -2.44
CA ALA A 73 8.96 11.09 -2.24
C ALA A 73 7.96 9.97 -2.60
N GLN A 74 8.15 9.31 -3.75
CA GLN A 74 7.26 8.25 -4.22
C GLN A 74 7.38 6.99 -3.35
N ALA A 75 8.59 6.65 -2.91
CA ALA A 75 8.84 5.57 -1.97
C ALA A 75 8.18 5.84 -0.61
N GLY A 76 8.22 7.09 -0.13
CA GLY A 76 7.52 7.52 1.08
C GLY A 76 6.00 7.39 0.95
N HIS A 77 5.42 7.84 -0.17
CA HIS A 77 4.00 7.66 -0.46
C HIS A 77 3.60 6.18 -0.50
N ALA A 78 4.41 5.34 -1.14
CA ALA A 78 4.16 3.89 -1.19
C ALA A 78 4.17 3.27 0.21
N ALA A 79 5.11 3.68 1.06
CA ALA A 79 5.23 3.15 2.41
C ALA A 79 4.06 3.54 3.31
N VAL A 80 3.66 4.81 3.30
CA VAL A 80 2.50 5.29 4.07
C VAL A 80 1.21 4.66 3.55
N GLY A 81 1.05 4.56 2.24
CA GLY A 81 -0.12 3.95 1.62
C GLY A 81 -0.26 2.46 1.94
N ALA A 82 0.84 1.70 1.87
CA ALA A 82 0.84 0.28 2.22
C ALA A 82 0.51 0.05 3.70
N TYR A 83 1.08 0.88 4.59
CA TYR A 83 0.78 0.85 6.02
C TYR A 83 -0.70 1.14 6.29
N ALA A 84 -1.23 2.24 5.74
CA ALA A 84 -2.61 2.64 5.95
C ALA A 84 -3.60 1.58 5.43
N ALA A 85 -3.33 1.01 4.25
CA ALA A 85 -4.17 -0.04 3.67
C ALA A 85 -4.27 -1.29 4.57
N LEU A 86 -3.17 -1.71 5.21
CA LEU A 86 -3.20 -2.84 6.16
C LEU A 86 -3.93 -2.50 7.46
N VAL A 87 -3.70 -1.31 8.01
CA VAL A 87 -4.40 -0.85 9.22
C VAL A 87 -5.90 -0.78 8.98
N ASP A 88 -6.32 -0.21 7.85
CA ASP A 88 -7.73 -0.12 7.45
C ASP A 88 -8.36 -1.50 7.20
N ALA A 89 -7.55 -2.49 6.80
CA ALA A 89 -7.96 -3.89 6.66
C ALA A 89 -7.97 -4.67 7.99
N GLY A 90 -7.66 -4.04 9.13
CA GLY A 90 -7.71 -4.65 10.46
C GLY A 90 -6.44 -5.38 10.89
N ASP A 91 -5.31 -5.21 10.17
CA ASP A 91 -4.03 -5.86 10.50
C ASP A 91 -3.17 -5.04 11.50
N ALA A 92 -3.75 -4.05 12.19
CA ALA A 92 -3.01 -3.18 13.12
C ALA A 92 -2.23 -3.96 14.19
N ASP A 93 -2.81 -5.04 14.72
CA ASP A 93 -2.20 -5.94 15.71
C ASP A 93 -1.48 -7.16 15.10
N GLY A 94 -1.43 -7.26 13.77
CA GLY A 94 -0.86 -8.38 13.02
C GLY A 94 0.52 -8.08 12.44
N TRP A 95 0.68 -8.16 11.12
CA TRP A 95 1.97 -7.91 10.48
C TRP A 95 2.46 -6.48 10.65
N VAL A 96 1.55 -5.50 10.70
CA VAL A 96 1.90 -4.11 11.03
C VAL A 96 2.57 -4.02 12.40
N ALA A 97 1.98 -4.59 13.45
CA ALA A 97 2.57 -4.60 14.79
C ALA A 97 3.95 -5.29 14.81
N GLY A 98 4.11 -6.37 14.03
CA GLY A 98 5.37 -7.10 13.91
C GLY A 98 6.44 -6.21 13.29
N TRP A 99 6.14 -5.67 12.12
CA TRP A 99 7.04 -4.77 11.41
C TRP A 99 7.45 -3.55 12.24
N ARG A 100 6.53 -2.94 12.98
CA ARG A 100 6.82 -1.83 13.90
C ARG A 100 7.74 -2.23 15.04
N ARG A 101 7.50 -3.40 15.64
CA ARG A 101 8.33 -3.93 16.72
C ARG A 101 9.75 -4.28 16.25
N TYR A 102 9.90 -4.70 15.00
CA TYR A 102 11.17 -5.16 14.43
C TYR A 102 11.83 -4.12 13.50
N GLY A 103 11.67 -2.82 13.81
CA GLY A 103 12.48 -1.75 13.23
C GLY A 103 11.98 -1.17 11.90
N GLU A 104 10.76 -1.52 11.48
CA GLU A 104 10.09 -0.93 10.33
C GLU A 104 10.93 -0.94 9.03
N ALA A 105 11.68 -2.02 8.81
CA ALA A 105 12.63 -2.13 7.71
C ALA A 105 11.97 -1.89 6.34
N LYS A 106 12.59 -1.04 5.51
CA LYS A 106 12.15 -0.69 4.15
C LYS A 106 13.30 -0.97 3.19
N ILE A 107 13.07 -1.80 2.18
CA ILE A 107 14.08 -2.21 1.21
C ILE A 107 13.70 -1.67 -0.17
N ALA A 108 14.52 -0.78 -0.72
CA ALA A 108 14.32 -0.24 -2.07
C ALA A 108 14.88 -1.23 -3.12
N LEU A 109 14.05 -1.59 -4.09
CA LEU A 109 14.35 -2.55 -5.14
C LEU A 109 14.13 -1.92 -6.52
N ALA A 110 14.95 -2.30 -7.49
CA ALA A 110 14.83 -1.84 -8.87
C ALA A 110 13.88 -2.73 -9.67
N VAL A 111 13.02 -2.09 -10.46
CA VAL A 111 12.11 -2.72 -11.43
C VAL A 111 12.25 -2.01 -12.77
N ALA A 112 12.31 -2.75 -13.87
CA ALA A 112 12.67 -2.20 -15.18
C ALA A 112 11.48 -1.71 -16.02
N SER A 113 10.24 -1.97 -15.59
CA SER A 113 9.05 -1.56 -16.36
C SER A 113 7.76 -1.53 -15.55
N GLU A 114 6.72 -0.89 -16.08
CA GLU A 114 5.36 -1.00 -15.52
C GLU A 114 4.81 -2.42 -15.58
N ARG A 115 5.09 -3.16 -16.65
CA ARG A 115 4.63 -4.54 -16.81
C ARG A 115 5.12 -5.41 -15.64
N GLU A 116 6.40 -5.28 -15.29
CA GLU A 116 6.99 -6.00 -14.16
C GLU A 116 6.35 -5.60 -12.82
N ILE A 117 6.02 -4.31 -12.61
CA ILE A 117 5.22 -3.88 -11.45
C ILE A 117 3.87 -4.63 -11.41
N ARG A 118 3.15 -4.72 -12.52
CA ARG A 118 1.84 -5.40 -12.57
C ARG A 118 1.96 -6.90 -12.30
N GLU A 119 3.03 -7.53 -12.80
CA GLU A 119 3.33 -8.94 -12.54
C GLU A 119 3.59 -9.19 -11.05
N LEU A 120 4.39 -8.33 -10.40
CA LEU A 120 4.66 -8.36 -8.96
C LEU A 120 3.40 -8.06 -8.13
N GLU A 121 2.58 -7.10 -8.54
CA GLU A 121 1.31 -6.77 -7.89
C GLU A 121 0.38 -8.00 -7.90
N ALA A 122 0.24 -8.66 -9.06
CA ALA A 122 -0.56 -9.87 -9.19
C ALA A 122 0.02 -11.03 -8.37
N ALA A 123 1.35 -11.19 -8.35
CA ALA A 123 2.02 -12.19 -7.52
C ALA A 123 1.78 -11.95 -6.02
N GLY A 124 1.87 -10.70 -5.56
CA GLY A 124 1.59 -10.33 -4.18
C GLY A 124 0.15 -10.65 -3.77
N LYS A 125 -0.82 -10.26 -4.61
CA LYS A 125 -2.24 -10.60 -4.39
C LYS A 125 -2.46 -12.12 -4.30
N ARG A 126 -1.83 -12.91 -5.18
CA ARG A 126 -1.92 -14.39 -5.12
C ARG A 126 -1.32 -14.98 -3.86
N GLN A 127 -0.25 -14.39 -3.34
CA GLN A 127 0.40 -14.83 -2.09
C GLN A 127 -0.32 -14.32 -0.83
N GLY A 128 -1.38 -13.53 -0.97
CA GLY A 128 -2.09 -12.91 0.15
C GLY A 128 -1.25 -11.87 0.90
N VAL A 129 -0.23 -11.28 0.24
CA VAL A 129 0.55 -10.18 0.82
C VAL A 129 0.00 -8.84 0.35
N ASN A 130 -0.05 -7.87 1.26
CA ASN A 130 -0.46 -6.52 0.94
C ASN A 130 0.41 -5.90 -0.15
N VAL A 131 -0.24 -5.24 -1.10
CA VAL A 131 0.42 -4.50 -2.18
C VAL A 131 -0.22 -3.14 -2.32
N TYR A 132 0.60 -2.11 -2.56
CA TYR A 132 0.13 -0.75 -2.75
C TYR A 132 0.87 -0.09 -3.91
N VAL A 133 0.14 0.38 -4.91
CA VAL A 133 0.68 0.99 -6.13
C VAL A 133 0.58 2.51 -6.05
N VAL A 134 1.70 3.19 -6.27
CA VAL A 134 1.74 4.63 -6.41
C VAL A 134 1.68 5.01 -7.89
N VAL A 135 0.83 5.98 -8.18
CA VAL A 135 0.67 6.60 -9.49
C VAL A 135 1.03 8.08 -9.39
N ASP A 136 1.86 8.57 -10.30
CA ASP A 136 2.22 9.98 -10.31
C ASP A 136 1.03 10.85 -10.73
N ALA A 137 0.68 11.82 -9.89
CA ALA A 137 -0.43 12.73 -10.14
C ALA A 137 -0.12 13.80 -11.22
N GLY A 138 1.04 13.75 -11.88
CA GLY A 138 1.38 14.66 -12.98
C GLY A 138 1.91 16.03 -12.56
N ARG A 139 2.34 16.19 -11.30
CA ARG A 139 2.90 17.46 -10.79
C ARG A 139 4.40 17.61 -11.05
N THR A 140 4.95 16.81 -11.96
CA THR A 140 6.40 16.61 -12.10
C THR A 140 6.78 16.22 -13.54
N GLN A 141 8.07 15.97 -13.78
CA GLN A 141 8.67 15.61 -15.07
C GLN A 141 8.25 14.23 -15.64
N ILE A 142 7.40 13.45 -14.95
CA ILE A 142 6.90 12.16 -15.44
C ILE A 142 5.48 12.37 -15.97
N ALA A 143 5.11 11.67 -17.03
CA ALA A 143 3.75 11.68 -17.56
C ALA A 143 2.73 11.35 -16.45
N ALA A 144 1.71 12.21 -16.32
CA ALA A 144 0.62 12.00 -15.37
C ALA A 144 -0.01 10.61 -15.57
N GLY A 145 -0.33 9.93 -14.47
CA GLY A 145 -0.91 8.58 -14.52
C GLY A 145 0.12 7.45 -14.62
N SER A 146 1.43 7.75 -14.68
CA SER A 146 2.47 6.72 -14.67
C SER A 146 2.53 6.03 -13.32
N VAL A 147 2.51 4.69 -13.31
CA VAL A 147 2.88 3.91 -12.12
C VAL A 147 4.35 4.15 -11.81
N THR A 148 4.69 4.47 -10.57
CA THR A 148 6.07 4.81 -10.16
C THR A 148 6.68 3.76 -9.23
N VAL A 149 5.96 3.40 -8.17
CA VAL A 149 6.46 2.53 -7.10
C VAL A 149 5.37 1.54 -6.69
N LEU A 150 5.75 0.29 -6.48
CA LEU A 150 4.93 -0.73 -5.82
C LEU A 150 5.53 -1.03 -4.44
N ALA A 151 4.71 -0.89 -3.41
CA ALA A 151 5.01 -1.41 -2.09
C ALA A 151 4.49 -2.85 -1.95
N VAL A 152 5.29 -3.74 -1.37
CA VAL A 152 4.92 -5.14 -1.04
C VAL A 152 5.19 -5.40 0.43
N GLY A 153 4.15 -5.73 1.19
CA GLY A 153 4.16 -5.81 2.65
C GLY A 153 3.56 -4.55 3.31
N PRO A 154 3.94 -4.23 4.58
CA PRO A 154 4.85 -4.99 5.44
C PRO A 154 4.36 -6.41 5.74
N ALA A 155 5.29 -7.36 5.79
CA ALA A 155 5.03 -8.77 6.12
C ALA A 155 6.34 -9.45 6.58
N PRO A 156 6.30 -10.69 7.10
CA PRO A 156 7.52 -11.46 7.35
C PRO A 156 8.41 -11.54 6.10
N VAL A 157 9.73 -11.48 6.29
CA VAL A 157 10.72 -11.46 5.19
C VAL A 157 10.50 -12.60 4.20
N GLU A 158 10.22 -13.81 4.68
CA GLU A 158 9.96 -14.99 3.85
C GLU A 158 8.73 -14.85 2.96
N VAL A 159 7.69 -14.16 3.43
CA VAL A 159 6.47 -13.91 2.64
C VAL A 159 6.76 -12.87 1.55
N VAL A 160 7.45 -11.79 1.89
CA VAL A 160 7.81 -10.74 0.92
C VAL A 160 8.77 -11.28 -0.15
N ASN A 161 9.73 -12.14 0.23
CA ASN A 161 10.71 -12.73 -0.68
C ASN A 161 10.11 -13.63 -1.75
N LYS A 162 8.96 -14.27 -1.50
CA LYS A 162 8.24 -15.03 -2.54
C LYS A 162 7.82 -14.16 -3.72
N VAL A 163 7.68 -12.85 -3.51
CA VAL A 163 7.32 -11.88 -4.55
C VAL A 163 8.55 -11.17 -5.08
N THR A 164 9.43 -10.67 -4.20
CA THR A 164 10.47 -9.70 -4.57
C THR A 164 11.90 -10.20 -4.41
N GLY A 165 12.11 -11.44 -3.97
CA GLY A 165 13.45 -11.96 -3.60
C GLY A 165 14.45 -12.06 -4.76
N HIS A 166 13.98 -12.02 -6.01
CA HIS A 166 14.81 -12.04 -7.21
C HIS A 166 15.23 -10.66 -7.70
N LEU A 167 14.66 -9.58 -7.14
CA LEU A 167 14.93 -8.21 -7.56
C LEU A 167 16.24 -7.71 -6.97
N LYS A 168 16.90 -6.80 -7.70
CA LYS A 168 18.13 -6.14 -7.26
C LYS A 168 17.81 -4.92 -6.40
N LEU A 169 18.74 -4.54 -5.52
CA LEU A 169 18.67 -3.27 -4.81
C LEU A 169 18.69 -2.09 -5.81
N LEU A 170 17.97 -1.02 -5.47
CA LEU A 170 17.85 0.21 -6.26
C LEU A 170 19.14 1.05 -6.30
#